data_AF-A0A7V9VH64-F1
#
_entry.id   AF-A0A7V9VH64-F1
#
_cell.length_a   1.000
_cell.length_b   1.000
_cell.length_c   1.000
_cell.angle_alpha   90.00
_cell.angle_beta   90.00
_cell.angle_gamma   90.00
#
_symmetry.space_group_name_H-M   'P 1'
#
loop_
_entity.id
_entity.type
_entity.pdbx_description
1 polymer ?
#
loop_
_entity_poly.entity_id
_entity_poly.type
_entity_poly.pdbx_seq_one_letter_code
_entity_poly.pdbx_strand_id
1 'polypeptide(L)' 'MTQNNPPSQLVVVGSSAGGIEALGTLVAGLPADFPAPIVIAQHLDPNHQSHLAE' A
#
# COMPACT_ATOMS: atom_id res chain seq x y z
N MET A 1 -6.33 2.96 -30.69
CA MET A 1 -7.31 2.91 -29.59
C MET A 1 -6.83 1.85 -28.61
N THR A 2 -6.10 2.24 -27.57
CA THR A 2 -5.65 1.32 -26.51
C THR A 2 -6.85 1.07 -25.59
N GLN A 3 -7.36 -0.15 -25.57
CA GLN A 3 -8.44 -0.54 -24.67
C GLN A 3 -7.95 -0.43 -23.23
N ASN A 4 -8.49 0.54 -22.49
CA ASN A 4 -8.20 0.78 -21.09
C ASN A 4 -8.97 -0.24 -20.26
N ASN A 5 -8.46 -1.47 -20.15
CA ASN A 5 -9.09 -2.49 -19.34
C ASN A 5 -8.83 -2.14 -17.86
N PRO A 6 -9.86 -1.98 -17.02
CA PRO A 6 -9.64 -1.70 -15.61
C PRO A 6 -8.82 -2.85 -14.99
N PRO A 7 -7.93 -2.56 -14.02
CA PRO A 7 -7.19 -3.61 -13.33
C PRO A 7 -8.19 -4.61 -12.74
N SER A 8 -8.04 -5.89 -13.13
CA SER A 8 -8.97 -6.95 -12.73
C SER A 8 -8.76 -7.40 -11.29
N GLN A 9 -7.67 -6.96 -10.65
CA GLN A 9 -7.30 -7.32 -9.28
C GLN A 9 -6.81 -6.09 -8.51
N LEU A 10 -7.06 -6.11 -7.20
CA LEU A 10 -6.68 -5.07 -6.24
C LEU A 10 -6.15 -5.76 -4.99
N VAL A 11 -5.02 -5.28 -4.48
CA VAL A 11 -4.48 -5.72 -3.19
C VAL A 11 -4.78 -4.66 -2.14
N VAL A 12 -5.38 -5.06 -1.02
CA VAL A 12 -5.67 -4.16 0.11
C VAL A 12 -4.96 -4.68 1.35
N VAL A 13 -4.19 -3.81 2.01
CA VAL A 13 -3.43 -4.15 3.21
C VAL A 13 -3.92 -3.28 4.36
N GLY A 14 -4.42 -3.91 5.43
CA GLY A 14 -4.78 -3.26 6.68
C GLY A 14 -3.71 -3.51 7.75
N SER A 15 -3.34 -2.49 8.52
CA SER A 15 -2.27 -2.58 9.53
C SER A 15 -2.49 -1.61 10.71
N SER A 16 -1.79 -1.85 11.82
CA SER A 16 -1.89 -1.09 13.07
C SER A 16 -0.53 -1.06 13.80
N ALA A 17 -0.44 -1.49 15.06
CA ALA A 17 0.83 -1.59 15.80
C ALA A 17 1.85 -2.46 15.05
N GLY A 18 3.08 -1.94 14.89
CA GLY A 18 4.15 -2.59 14.11
C GLY A 18 3.94 -2.56 12.59
N GLY A 19 2.84 -1.96 12.10
CA GLY A 19 2.48 -1.97 10.68
C GLY A 19 3.49 -1.25 9.79
N ILE A 20 4.10 -0.16 10.26
CA ILE A 20 5.08 0.60 9.48
C ILE A 20 6.28 -0.26 9.05
N GLU A 21 6.87 -1.01 9.98
CA GLU A 21 8.02 -1.89 9.70
C GLU A 21 7.63 -3.06 8.77
N ALA A 22 6.46 -3.65 9.01
CA ALA A 22 5.93 -4.73 8.18
C ALA A 22 5.61 -4.26 6.75
N LEU A 23 5.02 -3.07 6.60
CA LEU A 23 4.73 -2.46 5.30
C LEU A 23 6.03 -2.14 4.55
N GLY A 24 7.05 -1.65 5.24
CA GLY A 24 8.37 -1.41 4.63
C GLY A 24 8.96 -2.70 4.06
N THR A 25 8.91 -3.79 4.82
CA THR A 25 9.37 -5.11 4.35
C THR A 25 8.54 -5.62 3.17
N LEU A 26 7.22 -5.47 3.24
CA LEU A 26 6.30 -5.91 2.18
C LEU A 26 6.59 -5.17 0.87
N VAL A 27 6.58 -3.83 0.89
CA VAL A 27 6.73 -3.01 -0.32
C VAL A 27 8.13 -3.14 -0.91
N ALA A 28 9.17 -3.24 -0.08
CA ALA A 28 10.54 -3.48 -0.55
C ALA A 28 10.72 -4.83 -1.26
N GLY A 29 9.88 -5.82 -0.95
CA GLY A 29 9.89 -7.13 -1.60
C GLY A 29 9.13 -7.19 -2.92
N LEU A 30 8.40 -6.13 -3.30
CA LEU A 30 7.61 -6.12 -4.53
C LEU A 30 8.46 -5.76 -5.75
N PRO A 31 8.20 -6.39 -6.91
CA PRO A 31 8.81 -5.96 -8.16
C PRO A 31 8.30 -4.57 -8.55
N ALA A 32 9.14 -3.78 -9.22
CA ALA A 32 8.81 -2.40 -9.63
C ALA A 32 7.62 -2.33 -10.61
N ASP A 33 7.36 -3.41 -11.34
CA ASP A 33 6.27 -3.58 -12.30
C ASP A 33 5.11 -4.43 -11.74
N PHE A 34 4.95 -4.48 -10.41
CA PHE A 34 3.89 -5.24 -9.77
C PHE A 34 2.52 -4.97 -10.43
N PRO A 35 1.82 -6.01 -10.92
CA PRO A 35 0.76 -5.84 -11.93
C PRO A 35 -0.58 -5.36 -11.36
N ALA A 36 -0.73 -5.30 -10.05
CA ALA A 36 -1.97 -4.89 -9.39
C ALA A 36 -1.76 -3.63 -8.53
N PRO A 37 -2.71 -2.68 -8.51
CA PRO A 37 -2.67 -1.58 -7.56
C PRO A 37 -2.72 -2.09 -6.11
N ILE A 38 -2.07 -1.35 -5.21
CA ILE A 38 -2.03 -1.65 -3.78
C ILE A 38 -2.62 -0.47 -3.01
N VAL A 39 -3.56 -0.76 -2.11
CA VAL A 39 -4.17 0.21 -1.19
C VAL A 39 -3.76 -0.18 0.22
N ILE A 40 -3.17 0.77 0.95
CA ILE A 40 -2.71 0.57 2.33
C ILE A 40 -3.57 1.41 3.27
N ALA A 41 -4.13 0.77 4.29
CA ALA A 41 -4.78 1.41 5.41
C ALA A 41 -3.98 1.10 6.69
N GLN A 42 -3.40 2.13 7.29
CA GLN A 42 -2.61 2.03 8.52
C GLN A 42 -3.33 2.83 9.61
N HIS A 43 -3.64 2.19 10.74
CA HIS A 43 -4.15 2.89 11.91
C HIS A 43 -3.04 3.78 12.51
N LEU A 44 -3.31 5.07 12.65
CA LEU A 44 -2.40 6.06 13.22
C LEU A 44 -3.11 6.83 14.34
N ASP A 45 -2.33 7.38 15.26
CA ASP A 45 -2.84 8.32 16.26
C ASP A 45 -3.28 9.62 15.56
N PRO A 46 -4.54 10.06 15.73
CA PRO A 46 -5.03 11.29 15.10
C PRO A 46 -4.31 12.56 15.60
N ASN A 47 -3.61 12.51 16.74
CA ASN A 47 -2.90 13.67 17.31
C ASN A 47 -1.46 13.80 16.79
N HIS A 48 -0.96 12.81 16.06
CA HIS A 48 0.37 12.83 15.47
C HIS A 48 0.26 13.07 13.96
N GLN A 49 1.17 13.90 13.43
CA GLN A 49 1.27 14.07 11.99
C GLN A 49 1.71 12.75 11.35
N SER A 50 0.98 12.30 10.34
CA SER A 50 1.33 11.10 9.58
C SER A 50 2.46 11.40 8.60
N HIS A 51 3.47 10.53 8.62
CA HIS A 51 4.57 10.51 7.65
C HIS A 51 4.50 9.29 6.70
N LEU A 52 3.32 8.68 6.58
CA LEU A 52 3.17 7.41 5.87
C LEU A 52 3.38 7.51 4.35
N ALA A 53 3.17 8.68 3.76
CA ALA A 53 3.20 8.88 2.31
C ALA A 53 4.55 9.39 1.77
N GLU A 54 5.47 9.77 2.66
CA GLU A 54 6.80 10.31 2.33
C GLU A 54 7.84 9.19 2.21
#